data_AF-A0A2W6CTT4-F1
#
_entry.id   AF-A0A2W6CTT4-F1
#
_cell.length_a   1.000
_cell.length_b   1.000
_cell.length_c   1.000
_cell.angle_alpha   90.00
_cell.angle_beta   90.00
_cell.angle_gamma   90.00
#
_symmetry.space_group_name_H-M   'P 1'
#
loop_
_entity.id
_entity.type
_entity.pdbx_description
1 polymer ?
#
loop_
_entity_poly.entity_id
_entity_poly.type
_entity_poly.pdbx_seq_one_letter_code
_entity_poly.pdbx_strand_id
1 'polypeptide(L)'
;MPSAADGDADVSDDLRRGRRALAIRRSRRAAGGFVLAVAVTVSGAYALTSHDTKHTPAANHKQVTVSSAAKIRLVAYTGTQPAGFHITSIPAGFDLRVQDSDDLRLVLARPSDHTPGDSFVGKLVVSLQSVDAPAGGAGSPVRVNGQPGTLDTQDGTKTLVFKTGAYDVNVQAWADLGFTDQQLIQFAEGITVTGNPKAPRG
;
A
#
# COMPACT_ATOMS: atom_id res chain seq x y z
N MET A 1 26.00 -23.06 33.66
CA MET A 1 26.68 -22.70 32.41
C MET A 1 25.81 -23.17 31.24
N PRO A 2 24.83 -22.37 30.76
CA PRO A 2 24.10 -22.70 29.54
C PRO A 2 24.90 -22.32 28.27
N SER A 3 24.79 -23.19 27.27
CA SER A 3 25.63 -23.33 26.08
C SER A 3 25.36 -22.25 25.03
N ALA A 4 26.43 -21.61 24.51
CA ALA A 4 26.38 -20.59 23.46
C ALA A 4 26.15 -21.14 22.04
N ALA A 5 25.87 -22.44 21.89
CA ALA A 5 25.80 -23.10 20.59
C ALA A 5 24.44 -23.01 19.88
N ASP A 6 23.36 -22.69 20.59
CA ASP A 6 22.00 -22.71 20.00
C ASP A 6 21.63 -21.43 19.22
N GLY A 7 22.33 -20.31 19.45
CA GLY A 7 22.05 -19.04 18.75
C GLY A 7 22.63 -18.94 17.34
N ASP A 8 23.79 -19.54 17.10
CA ASP A 8 24.49 -19.40 15.82
C ASP A 8 23.85 -20.23 14.70
N ALA A 9 23.24 -21.36 15.03
CA ALA A 9 22.54 -22.21 14.07
C ALA A 9 21.26 -21.52 13.54
N ASP A 10 20.53 -20.82 14.41
CA ASP A 10 19.27 -20.15 14.08
C ASP A 10 19.49 -18.92 13.18
N VAL A 11 20.51 -18.11 13.50
CA VAL A 11 20.93 -16.96 12.67
C VAL A 11 21.40 -17.41 11.28
N SER A 12 22.14 -18.52 11.21
CA SER A 12 22.64 -19.05 9.95
C SER A 12 21.51 -19.52 9.02
N ASP A 13 20.48 -20.16 9.58
CA ASP A 13 19.34 -20.64 8.81
C ASP A 13 18.43 -19.49 8.35
N ASP A 14 18.24 -18.46 9.17
CA ASP A 14 17.46 -17.29 8.79
C ASP A 14 18.17 -16.47 7.69
N LEU A 15 19.50 -16.31 7.79
CA LEU A 15 20.30 -15.68 6.73
C LEU A 15 20.27 -16.49 5.43
N ARG A 16 20.24 -17.81 5.49
CA ARG A 16 20.14 -18.69 4.32
C ARG A 16 18.77 -18.55 3.64
N ARG A 17 17.69 -18.45 4.44
CA ARG A 17 16.33 -18.18 3.95
C ARG A 17 16.22 -16.79 3.31
N GLY A 18 16.78 -15.76 3.96
CA GLY A 18 16.82 -14.40 3.45
C GLY A 18 17.59 -14.26 2.13
N ARG A 19 18.77 -14.90 2.03
CA ARG A 19 19.56 -14.91 0.78
C ARG A 19 18.86 -15.65 -0.36
N ARG A 20 18.12 -16.73 -0.07
CA ARG A 20 17.33 -17.46 -1.08
C ARG A 20 16.18 -16.60 -1.62
N ALA A 21 15.49 -15.85 -0.77
CA ALA A 21 14.45 -14.91 -1.19
C ALA A 21 15.02 -13.78 -2.08
N LEU A 22 16.19 -13.24 -1.73
CA LEU A 22 16.87 -12.21 -2.52
C LEU A 22 17.36 -12.72 -3.89
N ALA A 23 17.85 -13.96 -3.95
CA ALA A 23 18.33 -14.59 -5.18
C ALA A 23 17.20 -14.84 -6.19
N ILE A 24 16.02 -15.27 -5.72
CA ILE A 24 14.82 -15.43 -6.56
C ILE A 24 14.36 -14.08 -7.14
N ARG A 25 14.52 -12.99 -6.37
CA ARG A 25 14.18 -11.63 -6.84
C ARG A 25 15.17 -11.11 -7.89
N ARG A 26 16.44 -11.52 -7.84
CA ARG A 26 17.47 -11.12 -8.83
C ARG A 26 17.36 -11.86 -10.15
N SER A 27 16.96 -13.14 -10.16
CA SER A 27 16.85 -13.92 -11.41
C SER A 27 15.69 -13.48 -12.33
N ARG A 28 14.73 -12.69 -11.81
CA ARG A 28 13.62 -12.13 -12.61
C ARG A 28 13.94 -10.76 -13.26
N ARG A 29 15.14 -10.19 -13.03
CA ARG A 29 15.52 -8.85 -13.54
C ARG A 29 16.37 -8.87 -14.83
N ALA A 30 16.49 -10.00 -15.51
CA ALA A 30 17.27 -10.13 -16.74
C ALA A 30 16.41 -10.62 -17.91
N ALA A 31 15.45 -9.81 -18.37
CA ALA A 31 14.86 -9.94 -19.71
C ALA A 31 14.10 -8.66 -20.11
N GLY A 32 14.71 -7.85 -21.00
CA GLY A 32 14.09 -6.91 -21.97
C GLY A 32 13.24 -5.75 -21.40
N GLY A 33 13.31 -4.51 -21.84
CA GLY A 33 13.84 -3.89 -23.05
C GLY A 33 13.21 -2.49 -23.15
N PHE A 34 13.97 -1.53 -23.65
CA PHE A 34 13.58 -0.14 -23.90
C PHE A 34 12.31 0.00 -24.74
N VAL A 35 11.38 0.90 -24.35
CA VAL A 35 10.65 1.80 -25.28
C VAL A 35 10.30 3.11 -24.56
N LEU A 36 10.84 4.22 -25.04
CA LEU A 36 10.40 5.59 -24.76
C LEU A 36 9.12 5.88 -25.57
N ALA A 37 8.05 6.34 -24.92
CA ALA A 37 6.96 7.02 -25.62
C ALA A 37 6.34 8.10 -24.72
N VAL A 38 6.75 9.34 -24.94
CA VAL A 38 6.05 10.54 -24.47
C VAL A 38 4.87 10.79 -25.41
N ALA A 39 3.66 10.89 -24.87
CA ALA A 39 2.52 11.43 -25.61
C ALA A 39 1.67 12.32 -24.69
N VAL A 40 1.88 13.62 -24.82
CA VAL A 40 0.96 14.66 -24.34
C VAL A 40 -0.20 14.73 -25.34
N THR A 41 -1.43 14.54 -24.88
CA THR A 41 -2.62 14.97 -25.61
C THR A 41 -3.62 15.63 -24.67
N VAL A 42 -3.87 16.92 -24.93
CA VAL A 42 -5.01 17.70 -24.44
C VAL A 42 -6.02 17.72 -25.57
N SER A 43 -7.29 17.38 -25.30
CA SER A 43 -8.54 17.75 -25.99
C SER A 43 -9.62 16.75 -25.52
N GLY A 44 -10.80 17.12 -25.03
CA GLY A 44 -11.81 17.94 -25.69
C GLY A 44 -13.00 17.02 -26.02
N ALA A 45 -14.17 17.28 -25.42
CA ALA A 45 -15.39 16.46 -25.45
C ALA A 45 -15.92 16.17 -26.87
N TYR A 46 -16.75 15.13 -27.04
CA TYR A 46 -18.08 15.12 -27.70
C TYR A 46 -18.69 13.70 -27.64
N ALA A 47 -19.98 13.62 -27.35
CA ALA A 47 -20.79 12.40 -27.36
C ALA A 47 -21.44 12.19 -28.74
N LEU A 48 -21.49 10.95 -29.25
CA LEU A 48 -22.40 10.52 -30.32
C LEU A 48 -22.82 9.05 -30.16
N THR A 49 -24.04 8.77 -30.62
CA THR A 49 -24.92 7.64 -30.35
C THR A 49 -24.84 6.49 -31.36
N SER A 50 -25.06 5.27 -30.85
CA SER A 50 -25.76 4.07 -31.39
C SER A 50 -25.65 3.65 -32.86
N HIS A 51 -25.25 2.39 -33.11
CA HIS A 51 -25.97 1.46 -33.99
C HIS A 51 -25.62 -0.02 -33.73
N ASP A 52 -26.64 -0.84 -33.95
CA ASP A 52 -26.87 -2.24 -33.60
C ASP A 52 -26.32 -3.19 -34.68
N THR A 53 -25.62 -4.26 -34.28
CA THR A 53 -25.45 -5.46 -35.09
C THR A 53 -25.66 -6.70 -34.23
N LYS A 54 -26.80 -7.35 -34.46
CA LYS A 54 -27.15 -8.70 -34.00
C LYS A 54 -26.09 -9.74 -34.38
N HIS A 55 -25.61 -10.48 -33.38
CA HIS A 55 -25.11 -11.84 -33.56
C HIS A 55 -25.70 -12.76 -32.49
N THR A 56 -26.24 -13.88 -32.97
CA THR A 56 -26.92 -14.99 -32.27
C THR A 56 -25.94 -15.85 -31.44
N PRO A 57 -26.44 -16.78 -30.58
CA PRO A 57 -25.92 -17.02 -29.24
C PRO A 57 -24.87 -18.13 -29.19
N ALA A 58 -23.87 -17.97 -28.32
CA ALA A 58 -22.96 -19.06 -27.97
C ALA A 58 -22.68 -19.09 -26.47
N ALA A 59 -23.03 -20.24 -25.89
CA ALA A 59 -22.47 -20.88 -24.71
C ALA A 59 -22.30 -20.04 -23.44
N ASN A 60 -23.17 -20.39 -22.49
CA ASN A 60 -23.12 -20.10 -21.08
C ASN A 60 -21.79 -20.54 -20.44
N HIS A 61 -20.76 -19.70 -20.56
CA HIS A 61 -19.67 -19.71 -19.60
C HIS A 61 -20.02 -18.65 -18.57
N LYS A 62 -20.22 -19.07 -17.31
CA LYS A 62 -20.08 -18.18 -16.16
C LYS A 62 -18.65 -17.64 -16.21
N GLN A 63 -18.44 -16.61 -17.00
CA GLN A 63 -17.37 -15.67 -16.79
C GLN A 63 -17.69 -15.10 -15.43
N VAL A 64 -16.97 -15.59 -14.42
CA VAL A 64 -16.80 -14.86 -13.18
C VAL A 64 -16.17 -13.56 -13.62
N THR A 65 -17.04 -12.59 -13.91
CA THR A 65 -16.66 -11.19 -14.03
C THR A 65 -16.07 -10.90 -12.67
N VAL A 66 -14.74 -10.94 -12.58
CA VAL A 66 -14.02 -10.42 -11.42
C VAL A 66 -14.58 -9.02 -11.29
N SER A 67 -15.36 -8.84 -10.23
CA SER A 67 -16.19 -7.68 -9.97
C SER A 67 -15.38 -6.44 -10.31
N SER A 68 -15.93 -5.60 -11.18
CA SER A 68 -15.51 -4.21 -11.34
C SER A 68 -15.12 -3.69 -9.97
N ALA A 69 -13.86 -3.25 -9.84
CA ALA A 69 -13.26 -2.84 -8.58
C ALA A 69 -14.27 -2.01 -7.80
N ALA A 70 -14.82 -2.59 -6.73
CA ALA A 70 -15.75 -1.89 -5.87
C ALA A 70 -15.00 -0.64 -5.40
N LYS A 71 -15.44 0.54 -5.84
CA LYS A 71 -14.78 1.79 -5.48
C LYS A 71 -14.71 1.85 -3.96
N ILE A 72 -13.50 1.74 -3.40
CA ILE A 72 -13.28 1.95 -1.98
C ILE A 72 -13.86 3.32 -1.62
N ARG A 73 -14.83 3.32 -0.72
CA ARG A 73 -15.44 4.54 -0.19
C ARG A 73 -14.73 4.88 1.10
N LEU A 74 -14.15 6.07 1.18
CA LEU A 74 -13.64 6.60 2.44
C LEU A 74 -14.80 7.18 3.25
N VAL A 75 -14.81 6.93 4.56
CA VAL A 75 -15.80 7.42 5.51
C VAL A 75 -15.10 8.12 6.66
N ALA A 76 -15.77 9.08 7.30
CA ALA A 76 -15.22 9.77 8.45
C ALA A 76 -14.86 8.78 9.57
N TYR A 77 -13.67 8.91 10.13
CA TYR A 77 -13.25 8.12 11.27
C TYR A 77 -13.83 8.73 12.55
N THR A 78 -14.63 7.95 13.27
CA THR A 78 -15.28 8.37 14.52
C THR A 78 -14.81 7.59 15.74
N GLY A 79 -13.79 6.74 15.59
CA GLY A 79 -13.20 5.99 16.70
C GLY A 79 -12.20 6.84 17.51
N THR A 80 -11.65 6.23 18.56
CA THR A 80 -10.58 6.84 19.35
C THR A 80 -9.37 7.09 18.46
N GLN A 81 -8.81 8.29 18.50
CA GLN A 81 -7.60 8.62 17.75
C GLN A 81 -6.41 7.84 18.33
N PRO A 82 -5.64 7.13 17.49
CA PRO A 82 -4.45 6.42 17.95
C PRO A 82 -3.38 7.41 18.43
N ALA A 83 -2.48 6.96 19.29
CA ALA A 83 -1.29 7.74 19.62
C ALA A 83 -0.41 7.91 18.37
N GLY A 84 0.30 9.04 18.27
CA GLY A 84 1.23 9.33 17.17
C GLY A 84 0.59 9.77 15.84
N PHE A 85 -0.72 9.55 15.65
CA PHE A 85 -1.41 9.91 14.40
C PHE A 85 -2.80 10.52 14.66
N HIS A 86 -3.18 11.45 13.80
CA HIS A 86 -4.55 11.89 13.63
C HIS A 86 -5.08 11.40 12.29
N ILE A 87 -6.24 10.74 12.32
CA ILE A 87 -6.90 10.17 11.13
C ILE A 87 -8.31 10.75 11.03
N THR A 88 -8.63 11.33 9.88
CA THR A 88 -9.96 11.89 9.60
C THR A 88 -10.87 10.94 8.83
N SER A 89 -10.30 10.01 8.06
CA SER A 89 -11.08 9.07 7.26
C SER A 89 -10.42 7.69 7.16
N ILE A 90 -11.26 6.67 7.04
CA ILE A 90 -10.84 5.28 6.82
C ILE A 90 -11.69 4.64 5.71
N PRO A 91 -11.25 3.53 5.11
CA PRO A 91 -12.07 2.78 4.17
C PRO A 91 -13.33 2.24 4.83
N ALA A 92 -14.47 2.36 4.15
CA ALA A 92 -15.74 1.84 4.63
C ALA A 92 -15.65 0.32 4.88
N GLY A 93 -16.07 -0.11 6.08
CA GLY A 93 -16.02 -1.51 6.48
C GLY A 93 -14.62 -1.99 6.89
N PHE A 94 -13.70 -1.09 7.21
CA PHE A 94 -12.45 -1.38 7.88
C PHE A 94 -12.50 -0.87 9.32
N ASP A 95 -11.77 -1.55 10.19
CA ASP A 95 -11.54 -1.13 11.57
C ASP A 95 -10.05 -0.86 11.78
N LEU A 96 -9.76 0.12 12.64
CA LEU A 96 -8.41 0.39 13.10
C LEU A 96 -7.99 -0.67 14.12
N ARG A 97 -6.87 -1.36 13.85
CA ARG A 97 -6.21 -2.30 14.75
C ARG A 97 -4.97 -1.59 15.31
N VAL A 98 -5.14 -0.93 16.45
CA VAL A 98 -4.01 -0.40 17.22
C VAL A 98 -3.41 -1.56 18.02
N GLN A 99 -2.10 -1.74 17.94
CA GLN A 99 -1.38 -2.57 18.92
C GLN A 99 -0.98 -1.65 20.08
N ASP A 100 -1.22 -2.08 21.33
CA ASP A 100 -1.18 -1.26 22.55
C ASP A 100 0.16 -0.51 22.82
N SER A 101 1.19 -0.70 21.98
CA SER A 101 2.51 -0.09 22.11
C SER A 101 3.11 0.45 20.80
N ASP A 102 2.33 0.57 19.71
CA ASP A 102 2.86 0.89 18.37
C ASP A 102 2.44 2.28 17.87
N ASP A 103 2.95 3.33 18.50
CA ASP A 103 2.75 4.74 18.10
C ASP A 103 3.35 5.08 16.72
N LEU A 104 4.02 4.11 16.09
CA LEU A 104 4.75 4.27 14.84
C LEU A 104 4.04 3.61 13.66
N ARG A 105 2.99 2.81 13.92
CA ARG A 105 2.28 2.07 12.88
C ARG A 105 0.81 1.84 13.21
N LEU A 106 -0.01 2.02 12.19
CA LEU A 106 -1.44 1.76 12.20
C LEU A 106 -1.74 0.65 11.19
N VAL A 107 -2.63 -0.26 11.56
CA VAL A 107 -3.10 -1.31 10.66
C VAL A 107 -4.61 -1.21 10.56
N LEU A 108 -5.14 -1.07 9.34
CA LEU A 108 -6.56 -1.10 9.08
C LEU A 108 -6.89 -2.43 8.38
N ALA A 109 -7.87 -3.13 8.91
CA ALA A 109 -8.28 -4.44 8.41
C ALA A 109 -9.80 -4.54 8.38
N ARG A 110 -10.34 -5.44 7.55
CA ARG A 110 -11.77 -5.75 7.58
C ARG A 110 -12.13 -6.44 8.91
N PRO A 111 -13.35 -6.26 9.46
CA PRO A 111 -13.77 -6.92 10.70
C PRO A 111 -13.65 -8.46 10.63
N SER A 112 -13.86 -9.04 9.46
CA SER A 112 -13.74 -10.49 9.19
C SER A 112 -12.31 -10.99 9.09
N ASP A 113 -11.31 -10.11 9.14
CA ASP A 113 -9.90 -10.51 9.16
C ASP A 113 -9.50 -10.89 10.60
N HIS A 114 -9.09 -12.15 10.74
CA HIS A 114 -8.64 -12.75 11.99
C HIS A 114 -7.15 -13.12 11.96
N THR A 115 -6.42 -12.69 10.92
CA THR A 115 -4.99 -12.93 10.83
C THR A 115 -4.23 -12.12 11.90
N PRO A 116 -3.13 -12.67 12.45
CA PRO A 116 -2.30 -12.00 13.45
C PRO A 116 -1.90 -10.57 13.04
N GLY A 117 -1.65 -9.72 14.05
CA GLY A 117 -1.34 -8.29 13.86
C GLY A 117 -0.05 -8.01 13.09
N ASP A 118 0.86 -8.98 13.01
CA ASP A 118 2.11 -8.95 12.25
C ASP A 118 1.96 -9.50 10.81
N SER A 119 0.81 -10.06 10.45
CA SER A 119 0.44 -10.35 9.07
C SER A 119 -0.20 -9.12 8.45
N PHE A 120 0.44 -8.53 7.44
CA PHE A 120 -0.07 -7.34 6.74
C PHE A 120 -0.80 -7.67 5.43
N VAL A 121 -0.83 -8.94 5.03
CA VAL A 121 -1.53 -9.37 3.82
C VAL A 121 -3.02 -9.04 3.94
N GLY A 122 -3.57 -8.36 2.93
CA GLY A 122 -4.98 -7.96 2.91
C GLY A 122 -5.33 -6.81 3.86
N LYS A 123 -4.32 -6.08 4.38
CA LYS A 123 -4.50 -4.95 5.29
C LYS A 123 -3.94 -3.66 4.70
N LEU A 124 -4.41 -2.53 5.19
CA LEU A 124 -3.86 -1.21 4.88
C LEU A 124 -2.97 -0.79 6.04
N VAL A 125 -1.68 -0.59 5.78
CA VAL A 125 -0.69 -0.27 6.82
C VAL A 125 -0.23 1.16 6.63
N VAL A 126 -0.21 1.93 7.72
CA VAL A 126 0.38 3.28 7.80
C VAL A 126 1.53 3.19 8.79
N SER A 127 2.69 3.72 8.46
CA SER A 127 3.81 3.78 9.41
C SER A 127 4.67 5.01 9.21
N LEU A 128 5.40 5.41 10.25
CA LEU A 128 6.52 6.33 10.07
C LEU A 128 7.64 5.61 9.32
N GLN A 129 8.17 6.28 8.30
CA GLN A 129 9.37 5.81 7.63
C GLN A 129 10.57 5.96 8.58
N SER A 130 11.49 5.00 8.52
CA SER A 130 12.77 5.11 9.25
C SER A 130 13.54 6.34 8.79
N VAL A 131 14.20 7.03 9.72
CA VAL A 131 15.08 8.17 9.42
C VAL A 131 16.28 7.79 8.54
N ASP A 132 16.63 6.50 8.56
CA ASP A 132 17.75 5.95 7.79
C ASP A 132 17.31 5.46 6.40
N ALA A 133 16.01 5.52 6.10
CA ALA A 133 15.51 5.13 4.79
C ALA A 133 15.92 6.17 3.73
N PRO A 134 16.29 5.74 2.51
CA PRO A 134 16.56 6.66 1.43
C PRO A 134 15.36 7.59 1.19
N ALA A 135 15.62 8.90 1.14
CA ALA A 135 14.60 9.88 0.82
C ALA A 135 14.15 9.69 -0.64
N GLY A 136 12.86 9.44 -0.85
CA GLY A 136 12.26 9.28 -2.18
C GLY A 136 12.54 7.91 -2.81
N GLY A 137 11.49 7.09 -2.92
CA GLY A 137 11.55 5.85 -3.71
C GLY A 137 11.47 6.12 -5.21
N ALA A 138 11.76 5.10 -6.02
CA ALA A 138 11.66 5.12 -7.49
C ALA A 138 10.20 5.21 -8.04
N GLY A 139 9.26 5.71 -7.23
CA GLY A 139 7.84 5.80 -7.55
C GLY A 139 7.48 7.05 -8.36
N SER A 140 6.24 7.08 -8.85
CA SER A 140 5.66 8.24 -9.52
C SER A 140 5.47 9.40 -8.54
N PRO A 141 5.83 10.64 -8.89
CA PRO A 141 5.63 11.79 -8.02
C PRO A 141 4.14 12.11 -7.88
N VAL A 142 3.70 12.38 -6.66
CA VAL A 142 2.32 12.76 -6.32
C VAL A 142 2.30 13.90 -5.29
N ARG A 143 1.12 14.44 -5.02
CA ARG A 143 0.89 15.45 -3.97
C ARG A 143 -0.10 14.89 -2.95
N VAL A 144 0.20 15.08 -1.67
CA VAL A 144 -0.72 14.77 -0.55
C VAL A 144 -0.82 16.04 0.29
N ASN A 145 -2.00 16.66 0.39
CA ASN A 145 -2.17 17.96 1.06
C ASN A 145 -1.17 19.04 0.58
N GLY A 146 -0.85 19.04 -0.72
CA GLY A 146 0.14 19.94 -1.32
C GLY A 146 1.61 19.58 -1.06
N GLN A 147 1.90 18.62 -0.17
CA GLN A 147 3.25 18.14 0.11
C GLN A 147 3.71 17.13 -0.94
N PRO A 148 5.02 17.07 -1.23
CA PRO A 148 5.57 16.08 -2.14
C PRO A 148 5.43 14.67 -1.57
N GLY A 149 5.12 13.72 -2.45
CA GLY A 149 5.15 12.29 -2.17
C GLY A 149 5.53 11.47 -3.39
N THR A 150 5.75 10.18 -3.17
CA THR A 150 6.05 9.19 -4.21
C THR A 150 5.14 7.99 -4.06
N LEU A 151 4.50 7.57 -5.15
CA LEU A 151 3.65 6.39 -5.21
C LEU A 151 4.32 5.34 -6.10
N ASP A 152 4.59 4.17 -5.53
CA ASP A 152 5.10 3.01 -6.24
C ASP A 152 4.07 1.87 -6.22
N THR A 153 4.05 1.04 -7.25
CA THR A 153 3.27 -0.20 -7.27
C THR A 153 4.21 -1.34 -7.61
N GLN A 154 4.48 -2.21 -6.64
CA GLN A 154 5.35 -3.36 -6.82
C GLN A 154 4.66 -4.64 -6.34
N ASP A 155 4.69 -5.70 -7.15
CA ASP A 155 4.13 -7.02 -6.82
C ASP A 155 2.66 -6.96 -6.36
N GLY A 156 1.90 -5.99 -6.91
CA GLY A 156 0.50 -5.73 -6.57
C GLY A 156 0.29 -4.84 -5.34
N THR A 157 1.31 -4.58 -4.54
CA THR A 157 1.23 -3.67 -3.40
C THR A 157 1.51 -2.24 -3.84
N LYS A 158 0.60 -1.32 -3.48
CA LYS A 158 0.80 0.12 -3.65
C LYS A 158 1.46 0.67 -2.39
N THR A 159 2.57 1.39 -2.57
CA THR A 159 3.31 2.06 -1.50
C THR A 159 3.31 3.55 -1.78
N LEU A 160 2.71 4.34 -0.89
CA LEU A 160 2.74 5.80 -0.92
C LEU A 160 3.62 6.30 0.20
N VAL A 161 4.64 7.08 -0.13
CA VAL A 161 5.46 7.82 0.83
C VAL A 161 5.21 9.30 0.67
N PHE A 162 4.92 10.02 1.76
CA PHE A 162 4.67 11.46 1.70
C PHE A 162 5.11 12.17 2.98
N LYS A 163 5.36 13.48 2.87
CA LYS A 163 5.70 14.32 4.02
C LYS A 163 4.48 14.85 4.75
N THR A 164 4.51 14.77 6.07
CA THR A 164 3.58 15.48 6.96
C THR A 164 4.36 16.06 8.15
N GLY A 165 4.41 17.39 8.22
CA GLY A 165 5.31 18.09 9.13
C GLY A 165 6.78 17.70 8.89
N ALA A 166 7.47 17.24 9.94
CA ALA A 166 8.86 16.80 9.90
C ALA A 166 9.04 15.31 9.51
N TYR A 167 7.95 14.58 9.27
CA TYR A 167 7.95 13.13 9.16
C TYR A 167 7.66 12.66 7.73
N ASP A 168 8.34 11.60 7.31
CA ASP A 168 7.97 10.81 6.16
C ASP A 168 7.05 9.67 6.62
N VAL A 169 5.87 9.57 6.02
CA VAL A 169 4.86 8.55 6.30
C VAL A 169 4.78 7.60 5.12
N ASN A 170 4.76 6.30 5.41
CA ASN A 170 4.60 5.21 4.46
C ASN A 170 3.20 4.61 4.60
N VAL A 171 2.47 4.49 3.49
CA VAL A 171 1.17 3.82 3.40
C VAL A 171 1.26 2.67 2.41
N GLN A 172 0.99 1.46 2.86
CA GLN A 172 0.99 0.25 2.04
C GLN A 172 -0.42 -0.32 1.91
N ALA A 173 -0.88 -0.45 0.67
CA ALA A 173 -2.16 -1.08 0.33
C ALA A 173 -1.90 -2.33 -0.53
N TRP A 174 -2.32 -3.48 -0.03
CA TRP A 174 -2.22 -4.74 -0.77
C TRP A 174 -3.17 -4.78 -1.98
N ALA A 175 -2.79 -5.58 -2.98
CA ALA A 175 -3.47 -5.65 -4.28
C ALA A 175 -4.98 -5.97 -4.16
N ASP A 176 -5.29 -6.91 -3.27
CA ASP A 176 -6.63 -7.44 -3.02
C ASP A 176 -7.57 -6.43 -2.34
N LEU A 177 -7.04 -5.32 -1.84
CA LEU A 177 -7.85 -4.23 -1.32
C LEU A 177 -8.55 -3.45 -2.43
N GLY A 178 -7.95 -3.35 -3.62
CA GLY A 178 -8.54 -2.67 -4.77
C GLY A 178 -8.46 -1.14 -4.76
N PHE A 179 -7.48 -0.57 -4.04
CA PHE A 179 -7.24 0.88 -4.07
C PHE A 179 -6.80 1.35 -5.45
N THR A 180 -7.43 2.40 -5.97
CA THR A 180 -6.82 3.23 -7.01
C THR A 180 -5.76 4.16 -6.39
N ASP A 181 -4.86 4.69 -7.23
CA ASP A 181 -3.84 5.65 -6.78
C ASP A 181 -4.48 6.88 -6.13
N GLN A 182 -5.54 7.42 -6.76
CA GLN A 182 -6.27 8.57 -6.23
C GLN A 182 -6.94 8.28 -4.90
N GLN A 183 -7.50 7.07 -4.70
CA GLN A 183 -8.11 6.70 -3.42
C GLN A 183 -7.07 6.55 -2.31
N LEU A 184 -5.88 6.04 -2.63
CA LEU A 184 -4.79 5.93 -1.67
C LEU A 184 -4.26 7.32 -1.27
N ILE A 185 -4.15 8.24 -2.24
CA ILE A 185 -3.82 9.65 -1.99
C ILE A 185 -4.88 10.31 -1.11
N GLN A 186 -6.17 10.16 -1.44
CA GLN A 186 -7.26 10.75 -0.66
C GLN A 186 -7.31 10.21 0.78
N PHE A 187 -6.98 8.93 0.99
CA PHE A 187 -6.82 8.37 2.33
C PHE A 187 -5.64 9.01 3.07
N ALA A 188 -4.50 9.16 2.41
CA ALA A 188 -3.30 9.78 2.98
C ALA A 188 -3.49 11.27 3.32
N GLU A 189 -4.31 12.00 2.56
CA GLU A 189 -4.70 13.38 2.88
C GLU A 189 -5.40 13.49 4.24
N GLY A 190 -6.06 12.42 4.68
CA GLY A 190 -6.71 12.34 5.97
C GLY A 190 -5.78 12.02 7.14
N ILE A 191 -4.47 11.85 6.91
CA ILE A 191 -3.49 11.42 7.92
C ILE A 191 -2.55 12.58 8.27
N THR A 192 -2.38 12.83 9.56
CA THR A 192 -1.37 13.73 10.09
C THR A 192 -0.62 13.06 11.23
N VAL A 193 0.70 13.24 11.30
CA VAL A 193 1.48 12.75 12.45
C VAL A 193 1.32 13.75 13.58
N THR A 194 1.00 13.27 14.78
CA THR A 194 0.78 14.10 15.97
C THR A 194 1.77 13.77 17.07
N GLY A 195 2.12 14.79 17.87
CA GLY A 195 3.13 14.67 18.91
C GLY A 195 4.55 14.70 18.33
N ASN A 196 5.51 14.15 19.09
CA ASN A 196 6.90 13.98 18.66
C ASN A 196 7.30 12.50 18.68
N PRO A 197 6.67 11.64 17.86
CA PRO A 197 7.08 10.24 17.79
C PRO A 197 8.52 10.15 17.30
N LYS A 198 9.29 9.26 17.93
CA LYS A 198 10.67 8.98 17.51
C LYS A 198 10.59 8.02 16.34
N ALA A 199 10.74 8.54 15.12
CA ALA A 199 10.81 7.72 13.93
C ALA A 199 11.84 6.58 14.11
N PRO A 200 11.51 5.36 13.63
CA PRO A 200 12.37 4.21 13.84
C PRO A 200 13.75 4.42 13.21
N ARG A 201 14.78 3.80 13.79
CA ARG A 201 16.11 3.69 13.18
C ARG A 201 16.24 2.31 12.55
N GLY A 202 16.82 2.27 11.35
CA GLY A 202 17.02 1.04 10.56
C GLY A 202 18.25 0.27 10.99
#